data_AF-A0A5D2BHB8-F1
#
_entry.id   AF-A0A5D2BHB8-F1
#
_cell.length_a   1.000
_cell.length_b   1.000
_cell.length_c   1.000
_cell.angle_alpha   90.00
_cell.angle_beta   90.00
_cell.angle_gamma   90.00
#
_symmetry.space_group_name_H-M   'P 1'
#
loop_
_entity.id
_entity.type
_entity.pdbx_description
1 polymer ?
#
loop_
_entity_poly.entity_id
_entity_poly.type
_entity_poly.pdbx_seq_one_letter_code
_entity_poly.pdbx_strand_id
1 'polypeptide(L)'
;MRTTLRAKKKFKSIDGTIEQLDVDFSEFEDWWTVNSMMVSWMLNIIEPTLRSTINYMDIAKDLWEDIKERLSIANGPRVQQIKVELANCK
;
A
#
# COMPACT_ATOMS: atom_id res chain seq x y z
N MET A 1 -3.24 7.43 -9.64
CA MET A 1 -4.45 8.30 -9.65
C MET A 1 -5.74 7.50 -9.37
N ARG A 2 -5.95 6.36 -10.04
CA ARG A 2 -7.11 5.46 -9.84
C ARG A 2 -7.35 5.07 -8.37
N THR A 3 -6.31 4.62 -7.67
CA THR A 3 -6.38 4.17 -6.28
C THR A 3 -6.81 5.29 -5.32
N THR A 4 -6.31 6.51 -5.51
CA THR A 4 -6.75 7.69 -4.73
C THR A 4 -8.22 8.03 -4.98
N LEU A 5 -8.70 7.89 -6.22
CA LEU A 5 -10.09 8.17 -6.57
C LEU A 5 -11.04 7.11 -6.02
N ARG A 6 -10.64 5.84 -6.08
CA ARG A 6 -11.43 4.73 -5.54
C ARG A 6 -11.45 4.72 -4.02
N ALA A 7 -10.31 4.99 -3.35
CA ALA A 7 -10.24 5.21 -1.90
C ALA A 7 -11.19 6.30 -1.39
N LYS A 8 -11.51 7.30 -2.24
CA LYS A 8 -12.43 8.40 -1.89
C LYS A 8 -13.86 8.17 -2.41
N LYS A 9 -14.18 7.00 -2.95
CA LYS A 9 -15.46 6.70 -3.64
C LYS A 9 -15.81 7.68 -4.78
N LYS A 10 -14.81 8.36 -5.36
CA LYS A 10 -15.00 9.36 -6.44
C LYS A 10 -14.81 8.78 -7.84
N PHE A 11 -14.35 7.53 -7.95
CA PHE A 11 -14.08 6.90 -9.25
C PHE A 11 -15.35 6.70 -10.08
N LYS A 12 -16.47 6.28 -9.47
CA LYS A 12 -17.76 6.12 -10.16
C LYS A 12 -18.30 7.41 -10.79
N SER A 13 -17.98 8.57 -10.21
CA SER A 13 -18.35 9.87 -10.78
C SER A 13 -17.66 10.15 -12.13
N ILE A 14 -16.54 9.48 -12.39
CA ILE A 14 -15.76 9.61 -13.63
C ILE A 14 -16.10 8.45 -14.59
N ASP A 15 -16.40 7.26 -14.05
CA ASP A 15 -16.66 6.04 -14.83
C ASP A 15 -18.11 5.94 -15.38
N GLY A 16 -19.01 6.85 -14.97
CA GLY A 16 -20.36 6.97 -15.55
C GLY A 16 -21.39 5.95 -15.05
N THR A 17 -21.01 5.01 -14.17
CA THR A 17 -21.90 4.01 -13.56
C THR A 17 -22.69 4.63 -12.40
N ILE A 18 -23.67 5.48 -12.73
CA ILE A 18 -24.68 6.00 -11.79
C ILE A 18 -26.03 5.39 -12.15
N GLU A 19 -26.17 4.09 -12.00
CA GLU A 19 -27.48 3.43 -11.88
C GLU A 19 -27.51 2.67 -10.57
N GLN A 20 -28.68 2.67 -9.92
CA GLN A 20 -28.92 2.17 -8.57
C GLN A 20 -28.39 0.73 -8.43
N LEU A 21 -27.30 0.57 -7.68
CA LEU A 21 -26.52 -0.66 -7.66
C LEU A 21 -27.12 -1.72 -6.74
N ASP A 22 -27.15 -2.95 -7.26
CA ASP A 22 -27.39 -4.20 -6.55
C ASP A 22 -26.49 -4.32 -5.30
N VAL A 23 -26.99 -4.95 -4.23
CA VAL A 23 -26.29 -5.05 -2.93
C VAL A 23 -24.89 -5.68 -3.09
N ASP A 24 -24.77 -6.71 -3.93
CA ASP A 24 -23.51 -7.38 -4.25
C ASP A 24 -22.48 -6.45 -4.92
N PHE A 25 -22.97 -5.49 -5.73
CA PHE A 25 -22.12 -4.50 -6.39
C PHE A 25 -21.65 -3.41 -5.41
N SER A 26 -22.42 -3.16 -4.34
CA SER A 26 -22.00 -2.27 -3.25
C SER A 26 -20.86 -2.90 -2.43
N GLU A 27 -20.97 -4.18 -2.07
CA GLU A 27 -19.92 -4.88 -1.31
C GLU A 27 -18.61 -4.98 -2.09
N PHE A 28 -18.68 -5.26 -3.39
CA PHE A 28 -17.52 -5.28 -4.28
C PHE A 28 -16.77 -3.94 -4.31
N GLU A 29 -17.51 -2.84 -4.32
CA GLU A 29 -16.96 -1.48 -4.40
C GLU A 29 -16.44 -0.98 -3.05
N ASP A 30 -17.07 -1.39 -1.95
CA ASP A 30 -16.54 -1.19 -0.62
C ASP A 30 -15.22 -1.95 -0.43
N TRP A 31 -15.14 -3.19 -0.90
CA TRP A 31 -13.89 -3.96 -0.91
C TRP A 31 -12.80 -3.22 -1.68
N TRP A 32 -13.10 -2.74 -2.89
CA TRP A 32 -12.10 -2.03 -3.68
C TRP A 32 -11.68 -0.70 -3.03
N THR A 33 -12.61 0.01 -2.39
CA THR A 33 -12.33 1.24 -1.65
C THR A 33 -11.33 0.97 -0.52
N VAL A 34 -11.60 -0.03 0.32
CA VAL A 34 -10.72 -0.44 1.43
C VAL A 34 -9.36 -0.90 0.90
N ASN A 35 -9.34 -1.75 -0.12
CA ASN A 35 -8.12 -2.22 -0.76
C ASN A 35 -7.27 -1.03 -1.27
N SER A 36 -7.90 -0.05 -1.92
CA SER A 36 -7.21 1.14 -2.41
C SER A 36 -6.66 2.03 -1.30
N MET A 37 -7.40 2.19 -0.20
CA MET A 37 -6.91 2.90 0.98
C MET A 37 -5.69 2.21 1.57
N MET A 38 -5.72 0.88 1.67
CA MET A 38 -4.62 0.06 2.18
C MET A 38 -3.36 0.20 1.31
N VAL A 39 -3.50 0.12 -0.01
CA VAL A 39 -2.39 0.37 -0.96
C VAL A 39 -1.81 1.77 -0.77
N SER A 40 -2.65 2.80 -0.71
CA SER A 40 -2.16 4.18 -0.52
C SER A 40 -1.45 4.36 0.82
N TRP A 41 -1.98 3.75 1.89
CA TRP A 41 -1.38 3.82 3.22
C TRP A 41 -0.01 3.13 3.24
N MET A 42 0.09 1.90 2.73
CA MET A 42 1.35 1.16 2.61
C MET A 42 2.40 1.94 1.83
N LEU A 43 2.04 2.51 0.68
CA LEU A 43 2.97 3.33 -0.08
C LEU A 43 3.39 4.55 0.73
N ASN A 44 2.45 5.23 1.39
CA ASN A 44 2.74 6.47 2.14
C ASN A 44 3.65 6.31 3.36
N ILE A 45 3.62 5.15 4.04
CA ILE A 45 4.50 4.90 5.21
C ILE A 45 5.93 4.52 4.81
N ILE A 46 6.15 4.08 3.58
CA ILE A 46 7.47 3.68 3.10
C ILE A 46 8.26 4.93 2.71
N GLU A 47 9.51 4.97 3.15
CA GLU A 47 10.47 6.03 2.85
C GLU A 47 10.58 6.26 1.32
N PRO A 48 10.58 7.52 0.84
CA PRO A 48 10.46 7.82 -0.58
C PRO A 48 11.52 7.16 -1.47
N THR A 49 12.78 7.07 -1.02
CA THR A 49 13.82 6.43 -1.82
C THR A 49 13.55 4.93 -1.96
N LEU A 50 13.12 4.27 -0.89
CA LEU A 50 12.72 2.86 -0.95
C LEU A 50 11.46 2.63 -1.80
N ARG A 51 10.47 3.53 -1.71
CA ARG A 51 9.23 3.46 -2.48
C ARG A 51 9.48 3.44 -3.98
N SER A 52 10.49 4.16 -4.46
CA SER A 52 10.85 4.21 -5.88
C SER A 52 11.30 2.85 -6.45
N THR A 53 11.71 1.92 -5.58
CA THR A 53 12.16 0.58 -5.95
C THR A 53 11.02 -0.46 -5.95
N ILE A 54 9.87 -0.13 -5.37
CA ILE A 54 8.72 -1.03 -5.22
C ILE A 54 7.83 -0.92 -6.46
N ASN A 55 7.40 -2.07 -6.98
CA ASN A 55 6.49 -2.10 -8.11
C ASN A 55 5.09 -1.67 -7.67
N TYR A 56 4.42 -0.87 -8.49
CA TYR A 56 3.05 -0.47 -8.21
C TYR A 56 2.10 -1.67 -8.37
N MET A 57 1.29 -1.94 -7.35
CA MET A 57 0.28 -2.99 -7.37
C MET A 57 -1.07 -2.44 -6.92
N ASP A 58 -2.14 -2.83 -7.61
CA ASP A 58 -3.50 -2.39 -7.30
C ASP A 58 -4.10 -3.15 -6.11
N ILE A 59 -3.59 -4.35 -5.79
CA ILE A 59 -4.06 -5.19 -4.69
C ILE A 59 -3.11 -5.06 -3.50
N ALA A 60 -3.66 -4.72 -2.34
CA ALA A 60 -2.89 -4.47 -1.11
C ALA A 60 -2.15 -5.72 -0.63
N LYS A 61 -2.77 -6.90 -0.79
CA LYS A 61 -2.15 -8.18 -0.44
C LYS A 61 -0.88 -8.43 -1.27
N ASP A 62 -0.95 -8.24 -2.58
CA ASP A 62 0.17 -8.50 -3.47
C ASP A 62 1.30 -7.49 -3.21
N LEU A 63 0.94 -6.21 -3.01
CA LEU A 63 1.89 -5.18 -2.60
C LEU A 63 2.60 -5.56 -1.29
N TRP A 64 1.85 -6.04 -0.30
CA TRP A 64 2.40 -6.45 0.98
C TRP A 64 3.37 -7.63 0.85
N GLU A 65 3.04 -8.65 0.06
CA GLU A 65 3.95 -9.79 -0.14
C GLU A 65 5.23 -9.37 -0.86
N ASP A 66 5.18 -8.48 -1.86
CA ASP A 66 6.39 -7.93 -2.52
C ASP A 66 7.26 -7.14 -1.54
N ILE A 67 6.65 -6.29 -0.71
CA ILE A 67 7.34 -5.55 0.35
C ILE A 67 8.01 -6.52 1.33
N LYS A 68 7.26 -7.53 1.78
CA LYS A 68 7.74 -8.50 2.76
C LYS A 68 8.88 -9.34 2.20
N GLU A 69 8.76 -9.85 0.99
CA GLU A 69 9.82 -10.65 0.34
C GLU A 69 11.13 -9.86 0.25
N ARG A 70 11.05 -8.58 -0.13
CA ARG A 70 12.24 -7.74 -0.31
C ARG A 70 12.84 -7.23 0.99
N LEU A 71 11.99 -6.84 1.95
CA LEU A 71 12.42 -6.10 3.15
C LEU A 71 12.47 -6.96 4.42
N SER A 72 11.86 -8.16 4.42
CA SER A 72 11.88 -9.06 5.57
C SER A 72 13.16 -9.93 5.63
N ILE A 73 14.11 -9.72 4.72
CA ILE A 73 15.39 -10.44 4.74
C ILE A 73 16.23 -9.93 5.91
N ALA A 74 16.56 -10.82 6.84
CA ALA A 74 17.40 -10.50 7.99
C ALA A 74 18.82 -10.13 7.53
N ASN A 75 19.21 -8.87 7.68
CA ASN A 75 20.56 -8.39 7.38
C ASN A 75 21.41 -8.36 8.66
N GLY A 76 22.01 -9.50 9.01
CA GLY A 76 22.84 -9.66 10.20
C GLY A 76 23.93 -8.57 10.39
N PRO A 77 24.73 -8.26 9.36
CA PRO A 77 25.70 -7.16 9.42
C PRO A 77 25.07 -5.81 9.75
N ARG A 78 23.96 -5.45 9.08
CA ARG A 78 23.26 -4.19 9.34
C ARG A 78 22.71 -4.13 10.76
N VAL A 79 22.21 -5.24 11.29
CA VAL A 79 21.76 -5.33 12.69
C VAL A 79 22.91 -5.06 13.66
N GLN A 80 24.09 -5.65 13.43
CA GLN A 80 25.26 -5.40 14.29
C GLN A 80 25.73 -3.95 14.20
N GLN A 81 25.76 -3.38 12.99
CA GLN A 81 26.10 -1.97 12.78
C GLN A 81 25.18 -1.04 13.58
N ILE A 82 23.85 -1.24 13.49
CA ILE A 82 22.87 -0.43 14.23
C ILE A 82 23.05 -0.58 15.74
N LYS A 83 23.33 -1.79 16.25
CA LYS A 83 23.60 -2.01 17.68
C LYS A 83 24.83 -1.23 18.16
N VAL A 84 25.89 -1.20 17.36
CA VAL A 84 27.11 -0.43 17.65
C VAL A 84 26.84 1.08 17.58
N GLU A 85 26.14 1.55 16.55
CA GLU A 85 25.74 2.97 16.42
C GLU A 85 24.90 3.42 17.64
N LEU A 86 23.93 2.61 18.07
CA LEU A 86 23.10 2.90 19.24
C LEU A 86 23.92 2.94 20.54
N ALA A 87 24.87 2.01 20.71
CA ALA A 87 25.76 2.00 21.88
C ALA A 87 26.70 3.22 21.91
N ASN A 88 26.99 3.82 20.75
CA ASN A 88 27.87 4.98 20.61
C ASN A 88 27.13 6.33 20.62
N CYS A 89 25.80 6.35 20.50
CA CYS A 89 24.99 7.53 20.78
C CYS A 89 24.99 7.80 22.30
N LYS A 90 25.76 8.81 22.73
CA LYS A 90 25.65 9.41 24.07
C LYS A 90 24.59 10.50 24.11
#